data_AF-A0A7J2IPI9-F1
#
_entry.id   AF-A0A7J2IPI9-F1
#
_cell.length_a   1.000
_cell.length_b   1.000
_cell.length_c   1.000
_cell.angle_alpha   90.00
_cell.angle_beta   90.00
_cell.angle_gamma   90.00
#
_symmetry.space_group_name_H-M   'P 1'
#
loop_
_entity.id
_entity.type
_entity.pdbx_description
1 polymer ?
#
loop_
_entity_poly.entity_id
_entity_poly.type
_entity_poly.pdbx_seq_one_letter_code
_entity_poly.pdbx_strand_id
1 'polypeptide(L)'
;MAHITLSIPKELYKLMKKYKEVNWSEVARRAILEKLLTIKAGEEGVTRGELVMLLEVVGGRVFTKSYDYSRELELLEKIKEREKKRIKYLRELEES
;
A
#
# COMPACT_ATOMS: atom_id res chain seq x y z
N MET A 1 12.64 -9.87 -13.11
CA MET A 1 12.93 -8.88 -12.05
C MET A 1 13.83 -7.82 -12.66
N ALA A 2 13.59 -6.53 -12.40
CA ALA A 2 14.46 -5.47 -12.89
C ALA A 2 15.71 -5.34 -12.00
N HIS A 3 16.85 -4.96 -12.60
CA HIS A 3 18.10 -4.72 -11.88
C HIS A 3 18.39 -3.22 -11.82
N ILE A 4 18.74 -2.73 -10.64
CA ILE A 4 19.15 -1.34 -10.43
C ILE A 4 20.56 -1.32 -9.85
N THR A 5 21.38 -0.37 -10.29
CA THR A 5 22.70 -0.11 -9.71
C THR A 5 22.62 1.20 -8.93
N LEU A 6 22.96 1.16 -7.64
CA LEU A 6 22.92 2.32 -6.76
C LEU A 6 24.32 2.66 -6.27
N SER A 7 24.67 3.94 -6.35
CA SER A 7 25.88 4.47 -5.69
C SER A 7 25.56 4.76 -4.23
N ILE A 8 26.36 4.23 -3.32
CA ILE A 8 26.22 4.44 -1.88
C ILE A 8 27.56 4.90 -1.28
N PRO A 9 27.55 5.63 -0.15
CA PRO A 9 28.77 6.02 0.53
C PRO A 9 29.68 4.81 0.84
N LYS A 10 30.99 4.97 0.63
CA LYS A 10 31.97 3.89 0.81
C LYS A 10 31.93 3.27 2.20
N GLU A 11 31.68 4.09 3.23
CA GLU A 11 31.58 3.63 4.61
C GLU A 11 30.34 2.75 4.85
N LEU A 12 29.20 3.13 4.27
CA LEU A 12 27.98 2.32 4.32
C LEU A 12 28.20 0.97 3.64
N TYR A 13 28.85 0.95 2.48
CA TYR A 13 29.17 -0.32 1.79
C TYR A 13 30.07 -1.24 2.63
N LYS A 14 31.05 -0.67 3.36
CA LYS A 14 31.89 -1.45 4.29
C LYS A 14 31.06 -2.06 5.42
N LEU A 15 30.13 -1.30 6.00
CA LEU A 15 29.22 -1.80 7.04
C LEU A 15 28.31 -2.92 6.50
N MET A 16 27.71 -2.72 5.33
CA MET A 16 26.87 -3.74 4.69
C MET A 16 27.65 -5.04 4.42
N LYS A 17 28.92 -4.93 4.00
CA LYS A 17 29.81 -6.08 3.81
C LYS A 17 30.16 -6.82 5.09
N LYS A 18 30.08 -6.17 6.26
CA LYS A 18 30.33 -6.79 7.56
C LYS A 18 29.17 -7.70 7.96
N TYR A 19 27.93 -7.30 7.66
CA TYR A 19 26.71 -8.04 7.97
C TYR A 19 26.19 -8.73 6.70
N LYS A 20 26.83 -9.83 6.30
CA LYS A 20 26.54 -10.54 5.04
C LYS A 20 25.31 -11.44 5.11
N GLU A 21 24.88 -11.77 6.32
CA GLU A 21 23.66 -12.51 6.61
C GLU A 21 22.40 -11.73 6.22
N VAL A 22 22.50 -10.41 6.07
CA VAL A 22 21.40 -9.54 5.68
C VAL A 22 21.21 -9.54 4.17
N ASN A 23 19.98 -9.80 3.72
CA ASN A 23 19.60 -9.64 2.32
C ASN A 23 19.40 -8.16 1.98
N TRP A 24 20.50 -7.47 1.68
CA TRP A 24 20.47 -6.03 1.37
C TRP A 24 19.57 -5.65 0.18
N SER A 25 19.40 -6.56 -0.79
CA SER A 25 18.48 -6.35 -1.93
C SER A 25 17.01 -6.37 -1.51
N GLU A 26 16.65 -7.16 -0.50
CA GLU A 26 15.31 -7.15 0.10
C GLU A 26 15.08 -5.86 0.89
N VAL A 27 16.04 -5.47 1.73
CA VAL A 27 16.00 -4.22 2.49
C VAL A 27 15.81 -3.02 1.56
N ALA A 28 16.58 -2.96 0.47
CA ALA A 28 16.48 -1.90 -0.53
C ALA A 28 15.11 -1.89 -1.20
N ARG A 29 14.60 -3.05 -1.66
CA ARG A 29 13.27 -3.15 -2.27
C ARG A 29 12.16 -2.68 -1.33
N ARG A 30 12.22 -3.08 -0.05
CA ARG A 30 11.24 -2.66 0.96
C ARG A 30 11.25 -1.16 1.18
N ALA A 31 12.43 -0.58 1.38
CA ALA A 31 12.57 0.86 1.60
C ALA A 31 12.10 1.70 0.39
N ILE A 32 12.42 1.26 -0.83
CA ILE A 32 11.98 1.93 -2.06
C ILE A 32 10.45 1.89 -2.16
N LEU A 33 9.85 0.71 -1.96
CA LEU A 33 8.40 0.53 -2.09
C LEU A 33 7.63 1.30 -1.02
N GLU A 34 8.02 1.20 0.24
CA GLU A 34 7.42 1.96 1.35
C GLU A 34 7.45 3.46 1.06
N LYS A 35 8.59 3.99 0.60
CA LYS A 35 8.73 5.41 0.30
C LYS A 35 7.84 5.82 -0.87
N LEU A 36 7.80 5.04 -1.95
CA LEU A 36 6.98 5.32 -3.12
C LEU A 36 5.49 5.36 -2.77
N LEU A 37 5.00 4.35 -2.02
CA LEU A 37 3.60 4.28 -1.63
C LEU A 37 3.22 5.38 -0.64
N THR A 38 4.13 5.80 0.24
CA THR A 38 3.89 6.93 1.13
C THR A 38 3.66 8.23 0.36
N ILE A 39 4.47 8.48 -0.68
CA ILE A 39 4.29 9.66 -1.55
C ILE A 39 2.96 9.55 -2.31
N LYS A 40 2.74 8.42 -2.98
CA LYS A 40 1.54 8.20 -3.79
C LYS A 40 0.24 8.26 -2.96
N ALA A 41 0.26 7.74 -1.73
CA ALA A 41 -0.88 7.79 -0.82
C ALA A 41 -1.34 9.23 -0.52
N GLY A 42 -0.40 10.18 -0.45
CA GLY A 42 -0.69 11.58 -0.21
C GLY A 42 -1.22 12.33 -1.44
N GLU A 43 -0.86 11.90 -2.64
CA GLU A 43 -1.18 12.60 -3.89
C GLU A 43 -2.37 11.98 -4.65
N GLU A 44 -2.36 10.66 -4.83
CA GLU A 44 -3.25 9.93 -5.73
C GLU A 44 -4.02 8.78 -5.04
N GLY A 45 -3.64 8.43 -3.83
CA GLY A 45 -4.09 7.21 -3.15
C GLY A 45 -3.36 5.95 -3.61
N VAL A 46 -3.59 4.84 -2.90
CA VAL A 46 -2.91 3.55 -3.15
C VAL A 46 -3.87 2.55 -3.74
N THR A 47 -3.48 1.89 -4.83
CA THR A 47 -4.28 0.84 -5.46
C THR A 47 -4.16 -0.50 -4.71
N ARG A 48 -5.11 -1.41 -4.94
CA ARG A 48 -5.06 -2.77 -4.37
C ARG A 48 -3.77 -3.51 -4.76
N GLY A 49 -3.34 -3.41 -6.02
CA GLY A 49 -2.14 -4.11 -6.50
C GLY A 49 -0.87 -3.62 -5.82
N GLU A 50 -0.77 -2.31 -5.62
CA GLU A 50 0.33 -1.67 -4.89
C GLU A 50 0.37 -2.06 -3.41
N LEU A 51 -0.79 -2.12 -2.76
CA LEU A 51 -0.90 -2.61 -1.38
C LEU A 51 -0.46 -4.07 -1.25
N VAL A 52 -0.86 -4.92 -2.21
CA VAL A 52 -0.44 -6.34 -2.23
C VAL A 52 1.08 -6.44 -2.42
N MET A 53 1.68 -5.68 -3.34
CA MET A 53 3.14 -5.65 -3.51
C MET A 53 3.86 -5.29 -2.20
N LEU A 54 3.35 -4.31 -1.44
CA LEU A 54 3.93 -3.96 -0.14
C LEU A 54 3.91 -5.13 0.84
N LEU A 55 2.76 -5.79 0.96
CA LEU A 55 2.57 -6.89 1.88
C LEU A 55 3.47 -8.09 1.53
N GLU A 56 3.65 -8.38 0.24
CA GLU A 56 4.58 -9.40 -0.24
C GLU A 56 6.02 -9.09 0.14
N VAL A 57 6.46 -7.85 -0.02
CA VAL A 57 7.84 -7.41 0.30
C VAL A 57 8.10 -7.35 1.81
N VAL A 58 7.07 -7.04 2.61
CA VAL A 58 7.16 -7.03 4.08
C VAL A 58 7.11 -8.45 4.67
N GLY A 59 6.88 -9.48 3.85
CA GLY A 59 6.74 -10.87 4.31
C GLY A 59 5.40 -11.15 4.98
N GLY A 60 4.44 -10.23 4.83
CA GLY A 60 3.07 -10.44 5.27
C GLY A 60 2.38 -11.45 4.36
N ARG A 61 2.11 -12.65 4.86
CA ARG A 61 1.20 -13.58 4.17
C ARG A 61 -0.18 -12.93 4.11
N VAL A 62 -0.59 -12.43 2.95
CA VAL A 62 -1.92 -11.88 2.76
C VAL A 62 -2.89 -13.03 2.58
N PHE A 63 -3.47 -13.49 3.68
CA PHE A 63 -4.66 -14.31 3.61
C PHE A 63 -5.83 -13.39 3.24
N THR A 64 -6.13 -13.30 1.95
CA THR A 64 -7.40 -12.74 1.52
C THR A 64 -8.49 -13.67 2.04
N LYS A 65 -9.20 -13.25 3.10
CA LYS A 65 -10.39 -13.97 3.54
C LYS A 65 -11.38 -13.94 2.40
N SER A 66 -11.60 -15.09 1.78
CA SER A 66 -12.74 -15.28 0.90
C SER A 66 -14.00 -15.15 1.75
N TYR A 67 -14.93 -14.31 1.33
CA TYR A 67 -16.23 -14.18 1.96
C TYR A 67 -17.32 -14.58 0.97
N ASP A 68 -18.39 -15.15 1.51
CA ASP A 68 -19.54 -15.57 0.71
C ASP A 68 -20.26 -14.38 0.07
N TYR A 69 -20.98 -14.63 -1.02
CA TYR A 69 -21.78 -13.64 -1.76
C TYR A 69 -22.71 -12.82 -0.85
N SER A 70 -23.27 -13.46 0.18
CA SER A 70 -24.14 -12.79 1.15
C SER A 70 -23.47 -11.60 1.83
N ARG A 71 -22.15 -11.68 2.08
CA ARG A 71 -21.38 -10.59 2.70
C ARG A 71 -21.16 -9.42 1.74
N GLU A 72 -21.08 -9.66 0.43
CA GLU A 72 -21.01 -8.60 -0.56
C GLU A 72 -22.31 -7.77 -0.58
N LEU A 73 -23.46 -8.44 -0.50
CA LEU A 73 -24.77 -7.76 -0.41
C LEU A 73 -24.85 -6.83 0.80
N GLU A 74 -24.37 -7.27 1.97
CA GLU A 74 -24.32 -6.43 3.17
C GLU A 74 -23.42 -5.19 3.00
N LEU A 75 -22.29 -5.35 2.29
CA LEU A 75 -21.37 -4.23 2.02
C LEU A 75 -22.00 -3.23 1.06
N LEU A 76 -22.65 -3.70 0.00
CA LEU A 76 -23.36 -2.86 -0.96
C LEU A 76 -24.46 -2.04 -0.29
N GLU A 77 -25.24 -2.65 0.61
CA GLU A 77 -26.29 -1.91 1.33
C GLU A 77 -25.68 -0.82 2.23
N LYS A 78 -24.57 -1.11 2.91
CA LYS A 78 -23.84 -0.09 3.71
C LYS A 78 -23.32 1.06 2.85
N ILE A 79 -22.82 0.78 1.65
CA ILE A 79 -22.34 1.79 0.70
C ILE A 79 -23.51 2.67 0.25
N LYS A 80 -24.63 2.06 -0.11
CA LYS A 80 -25.85 2.75 -0.53
C LYS A 80 -26.37 3.72 0.56
N GLU A 81 -26.41 3.27 1.81
CA GLU A 81 -26.82 4.12 2.94
C GLU A 81 -25.87 5.29 3.19
N ARG A 82 -24.55 5.08 3.02
CA ARG A 82 -23.56 6.16 3.09
C ARG A 82 -23.75 7.17 1.95
N GLU A 83 -24.01 6.70 0.74
CA GLU A 83 -24.19 7.57 -0.43
C GLU A 83 -25.47 8.40 -0.32
N LYS A 84 -26.57 7.82 0.18
CA LYS A 84 -27.79 8.58 0.50
C LYS A 84 -27.50 9.75 1.46
N LYS A 85 -26.73 9.50 2.52
CA LYS A 85 -26.33 10.56 3.47
C LYS A 85 -25.44 11.61 2.81
N ARG A 86 -24.48 11.20 1.98
CA ARG A 86 -23.60 12.11 1.23
C ARG A 86 -24.42 13.04 0.32
N ILE A 87 -25.33 12.49 -0.47
CA ILE A 87 -26.21 13.27 -1.36
C ILE A 87 -27.08 14.25 -0.56
N LYS A 88 -27.63 13.81 0.58
CA LYS A 88 -28.40 14.70 1.46
C LYS A 88 -27.57 15.91 1.91
N TYR A 89 -26.36 15.69 2.44
CA TYR A 89 -25.50 16.78 2.89
C TYR A 89 -25.04 17.70 1.74
N LEU A 90 -24.81 17.16 0.54
CA LEU A 90 -24.46 17.99 -0.61
C LEU A 90 -25.60 18.93 -1.02
N ARG A 91 -26.85 18.45 -1.00
CA ARG A 91 -28.03 19.30 -1.29
C ARG A 91 -28.20 20.41 -0.26
N GLU A 92 -28.08 20.09 1.04
CA GLU A 92 -28.15 21.10 2.10
C GLU A 92 -27.07 22.18 1.96
N LEU A 93 -25.90 21.82 1.42
CA LEU A 93 -24.78 22.73 1.17
C LEU A 93 -24.98 23.60 -0.07
N GLU A 94 -25.65 23.11 -1.12
CA GLU A 94 -26.02 23.88 -2.32
C GLU A 94 -27.17 24.87 -2.07
N GLU A 95 -28.01 24.60 -1.06
CA GLU A 95 -29.15 25.44 -0.66
C GLU A 95 -28.77 26.54 0.37
N SER A 96 -27.52 26.55 0.85
CA SER A 96 -26.96 27.53 1.82
C SER A 96 -26.20 28.66 1.15
#